data_AF-A0A9D6UJK8-F1
#
_entry.id   AF-A0A9D6UJK8-F1
#
_cell.length_a   1.000
_cell.length_b   1.000
_cell.length_c   1.000
_cell.angle_alpha   90.00
_cell.angle_beta   90.00
_cell.angle_gamma   90.00
#
_symmetry.space_group_name_H-M   'P 1'
#
loop_
_entity.id
_entity.type
_entity.pdbx_description
1 polymer ?
#
loop_
_entity_poly.entity_id
_entity_poly.type
_entity_poly.pdbx_seq_one_letter_code
_entity_poly.pdbx_strand_id
1 'polypeptide(L)'
;MNRWIELSIEYANQRSYLDDLFQVYPTIPEGIRDINQDIWPNVEKFFKRKNNDNLIRELLKLELFPIKDSYIAYLKRDNSAIDRNPKTINRICGRLYEMGLDKIFERCSEPKETNRQIGPMFREWLRKKSLGITPVDLSKFIANNKDAILDAGDNAMMDFAKNNLGYNHNKGLDFVARFNSKYIIGEAKFLTDFGGHQNAQFNDAISTAEVKGVKAVKIAILDGVLYIKGNNKMYKSITKAYKDYNIMSALVLREFLYQL
;
A
#
# COMPACT_ATOMS: atom_id res chain seq x y z
N MET A 1 15.42 0.46 -24.04
CA MET A 1 14.38 0.78 -23.04
C MET A 1 15.06 1.68 -22.01
N ASN A 2 14.32 2.36 -21.12
CA ASN A 2 14.94 3.18 -20.09
C ASN A 2 15.85 2.28 -19.25
N ARG A 3 17.09 2.72 -19.03
CA ARG A 3 18.13 1.94 -18.35
C ARG A 3 17.68 1.44 -16.98
N TRP A 4 16.87 2.22 -16.26
CA TRP A 4 16.41 1.86 -14.91
C TRP A 4 15.37 0.74 -14.92
N ILE A 5 14.56 0.66 -15.99
CA ILE A 5 13.66 -0.49 -16.23
C ILE A 5 14.50 -1.73 -16.53
N GLU A 6 15.50 -1.61 -17.40
CA GLU A 6 16.40 -2.71 -17.77
C GLU A 6 17.13 -3.27 -16.54
N LEU A 7 17.74 -2.40 -15.73
CA LEU A 7 18.41 -2.78 -14.49
C LEU A 7 17.47 -3.44 -13.49
N SER A 8 16.24 -2.93 -13.33
CA SER A 8 15.26 -3.51 -12.41
C SER A 8 14.81 -4.91 -12.86
N ILE A 9 14.62 -5.11 -14.17
CA ILE A 9 14.31 -6.42 -14.74
C ILE A 9 15.51 -7.37 -14.57
N GLU A 10 16.73 -6.92 -14.84
CA GLU A 10 17.93 -7.73 -14.68
C GLU A 10 18.10 -8.17 -13.22
N TYR A 11 18.03 -7.22 -12.28
CA TYR A 11 18.12 -7.49 -10.85
C TYR A 11 17.06 -8.50 -10.43
N ALA A 12 15.79 -8.28 -10.81
CA ALA A 12 14.68 -9.15 -10.44
C ALA A 12 14.81 -10.60 -10.93
N ASN A 13 15.50 -10.83 -12.06
CA ASN A 13 15.59 -12.15 -12.68
C ASN A 13 16.96 -12.83 -12.48
N GLN A 14 17.97 -12.14 -11.93
CA GLN A 14 19.35 -12.65 -11.84
C GLN A 14 20.01 -12.49 -10.47
N ARG A 15 19.35 -11.85 -9.51
CA ARG A 15 19.91 -11.52 -8.18
C ARG A 15 18.96 -11.95 -7.05
N SER A 16 19.39 -11.69 -5.82
CA SER A 16 18.66 -11.88 -4.55
C SER A 16 17.49 -10.89 -4.39
N TYR A 17 16.70 -10.68 -5.44
CA TYR A 17 15.69 -9.62 -5.51
C TYR A 17 14.70 -9.65 -4.35
N LEU A 18 14.14 -10.83 -4.03
CA LEU A 18 13.16 -10.95 -2.95
C LEU A 18 13.79 -10.77 -1.56
N ASP A 19 15.03 -11.25 -1.37
CA ASP A 19 15.76 -11.09 -0.11
C ASP A 19 16.12 -9.61 0.15
N ASP A 20 16.49 -8.89 -0.90
CA ASP A 20 16.79 -7.45 -0.83
C ASP A 20 15.50 -6.64 -0.66
N LEU A 21 14.42 -7.02 -1.35
CA LEU A 21 13.10 -6.42 -1.15
C LEU A 21 12.59 -6.62 0.27
N PHE A 22 12.95 -7.70 0.96
CA PHE A 22 12.58 -7.89 2.37
C PHE A 22 13.18 -6.80 3.27
N GLN A 23 14.27 -6.15 2.87
CA GLN A 23 14.82 -5.00 3.61
C GLN A 23 13.96 -3.74 3.44
N VAL A 24 13.28 -3.61 2.30
CA VAL A 24 12.37 -2.51 1.97
C VAL A 24 10.98 -2.76 2.55
N TYR A 25 10.48 -3.98 2.37
CA TYR A 25 9.14 -4.43 2.77
C TYR A 25 9.25 -5.67 3.66
N PRO A 26 9.80 -5.56 4.89
CA PRO A 26 9.93 -6.70 5.79
C PRO A 26 8.56 -7.29 6.11
N THR A 27 8.34 -8.58 5.85
CA THR A 27 7.14 -9.22 6.40
C THR A 27 7.27 -9.18 7.91
N ILE A 28 6.36 -8.44 8.56
CA ILE A 28 6.23 -8.53 10.00
C ILE A 28 5.76 -9.97 10.25
N PRO A 29 6.47 -10.79 11.04
CA PRO A 29 5.85 -11.98 11.61
C PRO A 29 4.76 -11.43 12.55
N GLU A 30 3.56 -11.25 12.00
CA GLU A 30 2.54 -10.53 12.72
C GLU A 30 2.11 -11.37 13.93
N GLY A 31 2.25 -10.77 15.11
CA GLY A 31 1.48 -11.18 16.27
C GLY A 31 -0.01 -10.98 16.03
N ILE A 32 -0.81 -11.61 16.88
CA ILE A 32 -2.27 -11.53 16.90
C ILE A 32 -2.69 -10.05 17.04
N ARG A 33 -3.64 -9.57 16.23
CA ARG A 33 -4.23 -8.23 16.42
C ARG A 33 -5.00 -8.22 17.75
N ASP A 34 -4.75 -7.22 18.57
CA ASP A 34 -5.56 -6.99 19.76
C ASP A 34 -7.02 -6.71 19.38
N ILE A 35 -7.90 -7.59 19.86
CA ILE A 35 -9.34 -7.37 19.76
C ILE A 35 -9.74 -6.42 20.88
N ASN A 36 -10.59 -5.45 20.56
CA ASN A 36 -11.13 -4.52 21.54
C ASN A 36 -11.83 -5.30 22.68
N GLN A 37 -11.31 -5.12 23.90
CA GLN A 37 -11.74 -5.83 25.10
C GLN A 37 -13.16 -5.47 25.54
N ASP A 38 -13.73 -4.37 25.06
CA ASP A 38 -15.13 -3.99 25.31
C ASP A 38 -16.10 -4.66 24.32
N ILE A 39 -15.63 -4.98 23.11
CA ILE A 39 -16.46 -5.57 22.04
C ILE A 39 -16.53 -7.09 22.21
N TRP A 40 -15.40 -7.75 22.45
CA TRP A 40 -15.33 -9.20 22.45
C TRP A 40 -16.27 -9.89 23.47
N PRO A 41 -16.36 -9.43 24.73
CA PRO A 41 -17.29 -10.02 25.70
C PRO A 41 -18.75 -9.98 25.24
N ASN A 42 -19.13 -8.94 24.48
CA ASN A 42 -20.46 -8.83 23.89
C ASN A 42 -20.65 -9.84 22.75
N VAL A 43 -19.63 -10.03 21.89
CA VAL A 43 -19.64 -11.08 20.86
C VAL A 43 -19.87 -12.45 21.50
N GLU A 44 -19.11 -12.82 22.53
CA GLU A 44 -19.29 -14.11 23.21
C GLU A 44 -20.69 -14.27 23.80
N LYS A 45 -21.19 -13.23 24.47
CA LYS A 45 -22.51 -13.21 25.08
C LYS A 45 -23.60 -13.44 24.04
N PHE A 46 -23.57 -12.72 22.92
CA PHE A 46 -24.60 -12.84 21.87
C PHE A 46 -24.48 -14.14 21.09
N PHE A 47 -23.26 -14.65 20.89
CA PHE A 47 -23.02 -15.96 20.31
C PHE A 47 -23.63 -17.08 21.15
N LYS A 48 -23.34 -17.13 22.45
CA LYS A 48 -23.88 -18.13 23.38
C LYS A 48 -25.40 -18.09 23.48
N ARG A 49 -25.99 -16.88 23.43
CA ARG A 49 -27.45 -16.66 23.44
C ARG A 49 -28.13 -16.89 22.09
N LYS A 50 -27.36 -17.20 21.04
CA LYS A 50 -27.84 -17.28 19.65
C LYS A 50 -28.62 -16.04 19.20
N ASN A 51 -28.20 -14.85 19.64
CA ASN A 51 -28.82 -13.58 19.25
C ASN A 51 -28.16 -13.05 17.98
N ASN A 52 -28.75 -13.36 16.83
CA ASN A 52 -28.15 -13.10 15.52
C ASN A 52 -27.92 -11.61 15.25
N ASP A 53 -28.93 -10.77 15.49
CA ASP A 53 -28.88 -9.34 15.21
C ASP A 53 -27.77 -8.66 16.00
N ASN A 54 -27.72 -8.89 17.32
CA ASN A 54 -26.70 -8.28 18.15
C ASN A 54 -25.31 -8.88 17.89
N LEU A 55 -25.21 -10.19 17.59
CA LEU A 55 -23.94 -10.81 17.22
C LEU A 55 -23.33 -10.15 15.98
N ILE A 56 -24.12 -9.94 14.92
CA ILE A 56 -23.64 -9.27 13.71
C ILE A 56 -23.25 -7.83 14.00
N ARG A 57 -24.08 -7.09 14.76
CA ARG A 57 -23.80 -5.68 15.10
C ARG A 57 -22.48 -5.53 15.85
N GLU A 58 -22.17 -6.42 16.79
CA GLU A 58 -20.88 -6.38 17.49
C GLU A 58 -19.70 -6.78 16.59
N LEU A 59 -19.85 -7.85 15.79
CA LEU A 59 -18.79 -8.29 14.88
C LEU A 59 -18.47 -7.25 13.79
N LEU A 60 -19.46 -6.47 13.32
CA LEU A 60 -19.25 -5.42 12.32
C LEU A 60 -18.44 -4.22 12.86
N LYS A 61 -18.40 -4.02 14.18
CA LYS A 61 -17.56 -3.01 14.83
C LYS A 61 -16.08 -3.37 14.80
N LEU A 62 -15.75 -4.65 14.69
CA LEU A 62 -14.37 -5.11 14.59
C LEU A 62 -13.75 -4.67 13.24
N GLU A 63 -12.43 -4.52 13.23
CA GLU A 63 -11.69 -4.17 12.01
C GLU A 63 -11.84 -5.24 10.92
N LEU A 64 -11.80 -6.52 11.32
CA LEU A 64 -11.94 -7.67 10.44
C LEU A 64 -13.16 -8.49 10.82
N PHE A 65 -13.94 -8.86 9.80
CA PHE A 65 -15.10 -9.74 9.97
C PHE A 65 -14.65 -11.19 9.76
N PRO A 66 -15.10 -12.15 10.58
CA PRO A 66 -14.53 -13.50 10.65
C PRO A 66 -14.78 -14.37 9.40
N ILE A 67 -15.69 -13.96 8.51
CA ILE A 67 -15.99 -14.65 7.26
C ILE A 67 -15.91 -13.72 6.06
N LYS A 68 -15.44 -14.24 4.93
CA LYS A 68 -15.57 -13.59 3.63
C LYS A 68 -16.99 -13.84 3.09
N ASP A 69 -17.79 -12.78 3.05
CA ASP A 69 -19.14 -12.80 2.51
C ASP A 69 -19.44 -11.43 1.87
N SER A 70 -19.97 -11.44 0.64
CA SER A 70 -20.12 -10.24 -0.19
C SER A 70 -21.06 -9.19 0.41
N TYR A 71 -21.98 -9.60 1.30
CA TYR A 71 -22.94 -8.70 1.92
C TYR A 71 -22.38 -7.92 3.11
N ILE A 72 -21.25 -8.35 3.70
CA ILE A 72 -20.67 -7.72 4.89
C ILE A 72 -20.29 -6.26 4.63
N ALA A 73 -19.74 -5.96 3.45
CA ALA A 73 -19.38 -4.60 3.08
C ALA A 73 -20.60 -3.66 3.02
N TYR A 74 -21.77 -4.18 2.62
CA TYR A 74 -23.02 -3.42 2.63
C TYR A 74 -23.53 -3.21 4.05
N LEU A 75 -23.60 -4.29 4.85
CA LEU A 75 -24.08 -4.23 6.24
C LEU A 75 -23.24 -3.29 7.12
N LYS A 76 -21.92 -3.21 6.89
CA LYS A 76 -21.04 -2.29 7.63
C LYS A 76 -21.31 -0.82 7.31
N ARG A 77 -21.84 -0.51 6.12
CA ARG A 77 -22.15 0.86 5.67
C ARG A 77 -23.57 1.28 6.02
N ASP A 78 -24.51 0.33 6.05
CA ASP A 78 -25.90 0.55 6.45
C ASP A 78 -26.31 -0.46 7.53
N ASN A 79 -26.20 -0.03 8.79
CA ASN A 79 -26.59 -0.85 9.94
C ASN A 79 -28.10 -1.13 10.03
N SER A 80 -28.95 -0.34 9.36
CA SER A 80 -30.40 -0.59 9.30
C SER A 80 -30.73 -1.79 8.40
N ALA A 81 -29.82 -2.15 7.50
CA ALA A 81 -29.99 -3.28 6.62
C ALA A 81 -30.02 -4.62 7.37
N ILE A 82 -29.52 -4.66 8.60
CA ILE A 82 -29.60 -5.84 9.47
C ILE A 82 -31.07 -6.16 9.76
N ASP A 83 -31.85 -5.15 10.18
CA ASP A 83 -33.26 -5.30 10.53
C ASP A 83 -34.12 -5.62 9.30
N ARG A 84 -33.76 -5.04 8.14
CA ARG A 84 -34.51 -5.22 6.88
C ARG A 84 -34.25 -6.57 6.20
N ASN A 85 -33.18 -7.30 6.56
CA ASN A 85 -32.74 -8.51 5.85
C ASN A 85 -32.50 -9.72 6.78
N PRO A 86 -33.51 -10.15 7.56
CA PRO A 86 -33.33 -11.19 8.59
C PRO A 86 -32.88 -12.55 8.03
N LYS A 87 -33.28 -12.92 6.80
CA LYS A 87 -32.83 -14.17 6.16
C LYS A 87 -31.33 -14.17 5.88
N THR A 88 -30.79 -13.04 5.43
CA THR A 88 -29.35 -12.88 5.19
C THR A 88 -28.56 -12.95 6.49
N ILE A 89 -29.07 -12.27 7.53
CA ILE A 89 -28.48 -12.30 8.87
C ILE A 89 -28.46 -13.72 9.44
N ASN A 90 -29.57 -14.45 9.35
CA ASN A 90 -29.65 -15.84 9.81
C ASN A 90 -28.67 -16.76 9.06
N ARG A 91 -28.55 -16.61 7.73
CA ARG A 91 -27.58 -17.38 6.92
C ARG A 91 -26.14 -17.11 7.35
N ILE A 92 -25.79 -15.85 7.57
CA ILE A 92 -24.44 -15.45 8.01
C ILE A 92 -24.17 -15.99 9.42
N CYS A 93 -25.10 -15.81 10.36
CA CYS A 93 -24.97 -16.33 11.72
C CYS A 93 -24.89 -17.85 11.77
N GLY A 94 -25.62 -18.57 10.90
CA GLY A 94 -25.49 -20.02 10.76
C GLY A 94 -24.04 -20.45 10.51
N ARG A 95 -23.36 -19.79 9.56
CA ARG A 95 -21.94 -20.03 9.26
C ARG A 95 -21.03 -19.67 10.44
N LEU A 96 -21.35 -18.62 11.18
CA LEU A 96 -20.61 -18.23 12.39
C LEU A 96 -20.74 -19.30 13.48
N TYR A 97 -21.96 -19.82 13.70
CA TYR A 97 -22.18 -20.88 14.69
C TYR A 97 -21.47 -22.17 14.30
N GLU A 98 -21.49 -22.55 13.03
CA GLU A 98 -20.74 -23.71 12.51
C GLU A 98 -19.22 -23.55 12.70
N MET A 99 -18.71 -22.32 12.54
CA MET A 99 -17.29 -22.01 12.72
C MET A 99 -16.82 -22.10 14.18
N GLY A 100 -17.69 -21.77 15.13
CA GLY A 100 -17.35 -21.76 16.55
C GLY A 100 -16.65 -20.47 17.00
N LEU A 101 -16.77 -20.16 18.29
CA LEU A 101 -16.31 -18.90 18.88
C LEU A 101 -14.79 -18.73 18.83
N ASP A 102 -14.03 -19.80 19.07
CA ASP A 102 -12.55 -19.76 19.05
C ASP A 102 -12.02 -19.41 17.66
N LYS A 103 -12.61 -20.01 16.62
CA LYS A 103 -12.21 -19.72 15.24
C LYS A 103 -12.67 -18.33 14.81
N ILE A 104 -13.81 -17.86 15.29
CA ILE A 104 -14.23 -16.46 15.09
C ILE A 104 -13.20 -15.51 15.71
N PHE A 105 -12.73 -15.78 16.93
CA PHE A 105 -11.70 -14.96 17.59
C PHE A 105 -10.43 -14.91 16.74
N GLU A 106 -9.91 -16.09 16.38
CA GLU A 106 -8.71 -16.24 15.56
C GLU A 106 -8.83 -15.40 14.27
N ARG A 107 -9.94 -15.56 13.53
CA ARG A 107 -10.20 -14.81 12.28
C ARG A 107 -10.34 -13.31 12.50
N CYS A 108 -10.93 -12.85 13.60
CA CYS A 108 -11.06 -11.42 13.89
C CYS A 108 -9.73 -10.79 14.31
N SER A 109 -8.87 -11.59 14.94
CA SER A 109 -7.53 -11.23 15.38
C SER A 109 -6.46 -11.45 14.31
N GLU A 110 -6.86 -11.92 13.12
CA GLU A 110 -5.92 -12.03 12.00
C GLU A 110 -5.30 -10.66 11.75
N PRO A 111 -3.98 -10.66 11.53
CA PRO A 111 -3.26 -9.43 11.51
C PRO A 111 -3.47 -8.70 10.16
N LYS A 112 -2.94 -7.47 10.03
CA LYS A 112 -3.36 -6.62 8.91
C LYS A 112 -2.72 -7.14 7.62
N GLU A 113 -3.56 -7.52 6.63
CA GLU A 113 -3.08 -7.93 5.30
C GLU A 113 -1.89 -7.08 4.85
N THR A 114 -0.76 -7.74 4.56
CA THR A 114 0.55 -7.12 4.27
C THR A 114 0.47 -6.05 3.18
N ASN A 115 -0.45 -6.22 2.23
CA ASN A 115 -0.71 -5.28 1.14
C ASN A 115 -1.18 -3.88 1.59
N ARG A 116 -1.65 -3.72 2.84
CA ARG A 116 -2.07 -2.43 3.43
C ARG A 116 -0.94 -1.70 4.16
N GLN A 117 0.24 -2.31 4.33
CA GLN A 117 1.35 -1.74 5.11
C GLN A 117 2.51 -1.20 4.25
N ILE A 118 2.48 -1.42 2.93
CA ILE A 118 3.60 -1.16 2.01
C ILE A 118 4.08 0.31 2.02
N GLY A 119 3.17 1.29 1.95
CA GLY A 119 3.54 2.72 1.92
C GLY A 119 4.32 3.17 3.16
N PRO A 120 3.82 2.90 4.38
CA PRO A 120 4.58 3.10 5.61
C PRO A 120 5.93 2.40 5.63
N MET A 121 6.03 1.16 5.13
CA MET A 121 7.30 0.42 5.10
C MET A 121 8.35 1.10 4.21
N PHE A 122 7.94 1.60 3.04
CA PHE A 122 8.84 2.36 2.17
C PHE A 122 9.39 3.60 2.88
N ARG A 123 8.54 4.35 3.61
CA ARG A 123 8.98 5.51 4.41
C ARG A 123 9.94 5.14 5.53
N GLU A 124 9.65 4.07 6.27
CA GLU A 124 10.53 3.55 7.31
C GLU A 124 11.88 3.12 6.73
N TRP A 125 11.88 2.49 5.55
CA TRP A 125 13.10 2.15 4.84
C TRP A 125 13.93 3.39 4.46
N LEU A 126 13.29 4.49 4.02
CA LEU A 126 13.99 5.75 3.78
C LEU A 126 14.62 6.32 5.08
N ARG A 127 13.89 6.27 6.20
CA ARG A 127 14.36 6.75 7.52
C ARG A 127 15.59 5.99 8.04
N LYS A 128 15.74 4.72 7.65
CA LYS A 128 16.94 3.90 7.93
C LYS A 128 18.19 4.32 7.15
N LYS A 129 18.15 5.43 6.40
CA LYS A 129 19.28 5.95 5.60
C LYS A 129 19.68 5.00 4.46
N SER A 130 18.74 4.18 3.97
CA SER A 130 18.99 3.21 2.90
C SER A 130 19.44 3.85 1.58
N LEU A 131 19.03 5.10 1.33
CA LEU A 131 19.47 5.88 0.18
C LEU A 131 20.75 6.70 0.45
N GLY A 132 21.44 6.50 1.57
CA GLY A 132 22.70 7.18 1.90
C GLY A 132 22.55 8.54 2.60
N ILE A 133 21.35 9.12 2.63
CA ILE A 133 21.04 10.35 3.37
C ILE A 133 19.81 10.17 4.28
N THR A 134 19.77 10.92 5.37
CA THR A 134 18.64 10.91 6.30
C THR A 134 17.56 11.85 5.78
N PRO A 135 16.31 11.40 5.64
CA PRO A 135 15.18 12.27 5.33
C PRO A 135 15.06 13.43 6.34
N VAL A 136 14.60 14.58 5.87
CA VAL A 136 14.48 15.81 6.66
C VAL A 136 13.07 16.37 6.59
N ASP A 137 12.64 17.03 7.67
CA ASP A 137 11.36 17.76 7.69
C ASP A 137 11.31 18.87 6.63
N LEU A 138 10.10 19.37 6.38
CA LEU A 138 9.85 20.40 5.36
C LEU A 138 10.68 21.67 5.59
N SER A 139 10.86 22.11 6.85
CA SER A 139 11.59 23.34 7.15
C SER A 139 13.06 23.23 6.73
N LYS A 140 13.71 22.09 7.02
CA LYS A 140 15.08 21.81 6.59
C LYS A 140 15.18 21.55 5.09
N PHE A 141 14.17 20.92 4.51
CA PHE A 141 14.13 20.63 3.08
C PHE A 141 14.21 21.91 2.23
N ILE A 142 13.48 22.96 2.62
CA ILE A 142 13.44 24.24 1.89
C ILE A 142 14.54 25.23 2.32
N ALA A 143 15.22 25.01 3.46
CA ALA A 143 16.18 25.96 4.01
C ALA A 143 17.44 26.16 3.16
N ASN A 144 17.79 25.20 2.31
CA ASN A 144 18.95 25.28 1.42
C ASN A 144 18.76 24.36 0.19
N ASN A 145 19.75 24.33 -0.70
CA ASN A 145 19.70 23.55 -1.96
C ASN A 145 20.49 22.23 -1.92
N LYS A 146 20.96 21.77 -0.75
CA LYS A 146 21.68 20.50 -0.64
C LYS A 146 20.75 19.33 -0.93
N ASP A 147 21.33 18.19 -1.28
CA ASP A 147 20.56 16.97 -1.50
C ASP A 147 19.78 16.58 -0.25
N ALA A 148 18.51 16.24 -0.44
CA ALA A 148 17.57 15.98 0.64
C ALA A 148 16.42 15.07 0.18
N ILE A 149 15.89 14.29 1.10
CA ILE A 149 14.61 13.58 0.96
C ILE A 149 13.65 14.21 1.96
N LEU A 150 12.42 14.51 1.54
CA LEU A 150 11.40 15.09 2.40
C LEU A 150 10.75 14.00 3.25
N ASP A 151 10.85 14.12 4.57
CA ASP A 151 10.08 13.30 5.53
C ASP A 151 8.79 14.04 5.90
N ALA A 152 7.71 13.69 5.23
CA ALA A 152 6.39 14.26 5.46
C ALA A 152 5.28 13.25 5.12
N GLY A 153 4.04 13.51 5.53
CA GLY A 153 2.88 12.72 5.11
C GLY A 153 2.50 12.98 3.65
N ASP A 154 1.66 12.11 3.07
CA ASP A 154 1.26 12.17 1.65
C ASP A 154 0.70 13.54 1.24
N ASN A 155 -0.16 14.09 2.09
CA ASN A 155 -0.79 15.39 1.85
C ASN A 155 0.24 16.54 1.87
N ALA A 156 1.16 16.53 2.82
CA ALA A 156 2.19 17.58 2.92
C ALA A 156 3.18 17.53 1.75
N MET A 157 3.54 16.33 1.28
CA MET A 157 4.34 16.17 0.06
C MET A 157 3.60 16.68 -1.18
N MET A 158 2.30 16.35 -1.30
CA MET A 158 1.46 16.83 -2.39
C MET A 158 1.32 18.37 -2.36
N ASP A 159 1.12 18.97 -1.19
CA ASP A 159 1.01 20.42 -1.03
C ASP A 159 2.32 21.12 -1.41
N PHE A 160 3.46 20.57 -0.99
CA PHE A 160 4.76 21.05 -1.45
C PHE A 160 4.87 20.99 -2.98
N ALA A 161 4.53 19.86 -3.59
CA ALA A 161 4.61 19.68 -5.04
C ALA A 161 3.65 20.61 -5.80
N LYS A 162 2.43 20.83 -5.28
CA LYS A 162 1.46 21.78 -5.82
C LYS A 162 2.03 23.19 -5.84
N ASN A 163 2.51 23.65 -4.69
CA ASN A 163 2.92 25.03 -4.48
C ASN A 163 4.26 25.37 -5.16
N ASN A 164 5.17 24.42 -5.28
CA ASN A 164 6.54 24.67 -5.75
C ASN A 164 6.85 24.08 -7.13
N LEU A 165 6.18 23.00 -7.52
CA LEU A 165 6.53 22.21 -8.70
C LEU A 165 5.45 22.24 -9.79
N GLY A 166 4.29 22.85 -9.54
CA GLY A 166 3.17 22.87 -10.51
C GLY A 166 2.43 21.54 -10.60
N TYR A 167 2.44 20.74 -9.53
CA TYR A 167 1.78 19.43 -9.49
C TYR A 167 0.26 19.57 -9.30
N ASN A 168 -0.51 19.60 -10.39
CA ASN A 168 -1.98 19.76 -10.33
C ASN A 168 -2.76 18.43 -10.24
N HIS A 169 -2.07 17.30 -10.04
CA HIS A 169 -2.72 16.00 -9.90
C HIS A 169 -3.26 15.83 -8.48
N ASN A 170 -4.46 15.27 -8.33
CA ASN A 170 -5.14 15.12 -7.03
C ASN A 170 -4.78 13.80 -6.34
N LYS A 171 -3.48 13.51 -6.29
CA LYS A 171 -2.97 12.29 -5.71
C LYS A 171 -1.81 12.57 -4.77
N GLY A 172 -1.78 11.86 -3.64
CA GLY A 172 -0.66 11.88 -2.72
C GLY A 172 0.64 11.43 -3.38
N LEU A 173 1.77 11.81 -2.78
CA LEU A 173 3.08 11.39 -3.22
C LEU A 173 3.74 10.57 -2.11
N ASP A 174 4.24 9.39 -2.47
CA ASP A 174 5.04 8.56 -1.56
C ASP A 174 6.49 9.07 -1.42
N PHE A 175 6.98 9.82 -2.43
CA PHE A 175 8.36 10.28 -2.50
C PHE A 175 8.50 11.71 -3.04
N VAL A 176 9.22 12.56 -2.29
CA VAL A 176 9.69 13.87 -2.74
C VAL A 176 11.15 14.02 -2.32
N ALA A 177 12.01 14.40 -3.26
CA ALA A 177 13.42 14.60 -3.00
C ALA A 177 14.00 15.76 -3.83
N ARG A 178 15.20 16.18 -3.46
CA ARG A 178 16.06 17.05 -4.24
C ARG A 178 17.44 16.40 -4.33
N PHE A 179 17.92 16.14 -5.53
CA PHE A 179 19.26 15.61 -5.79
C PHE A 179 19.86 16.35 -6.99
N ASN A 180 21.13 16.74 -6.89
CA ASN A 180 21.84 17.45 -7.97
C ASN A 180 21.05 18.68 -8.48
N SER A 181 20.48 19.46 -7.54
CA SER A 181 19.63 20.63 -7.80
C SER A 181 18.34 20.36 -8.60
N LYS A 182 17.94 19.09 -8.79
CA LYS A 182 16.69 18.70 -9.43
C LYS A 182 15.71 18.20 -8.36
N TYR A 183 14.46 18.63 -8.46
CA TYR A 183 13.38 18.02 -7.69
C TYR A 183 12.96 16.69 -8.30
N ILE A 184 12.60 15.74 -7.45
CA ILE A 184 12.10 14.42 -7.81
C ILE A 184 10.78 14.21 -7.09
N ILE A 185 9.78 13.71 -7.80
CA ILE A 185 8.52 13.25 -7.22
C ILE A 185 8.22 11.83 -7.69
N GLY A 186 7.58 11.04 -6.82
CA GLY A 186 7.23 9.68 -7.19
C GLY A 186 6.19 9.03 -6.32
N GLU A 187 5.69 7.92 -6.84
CA GLU A 187 4.77 7.00 -6.17
C GLU A 187 5.48 5.64 -6.01
N ALA A 188 5.32 5.02 -4.85
CA ALA A 188 5.90 3.72 -4.52
C ALA A 188 4.81 2.65 -4.37
N LYS A 189 4.97 1.51 -5.04
CA LYS A 189 4.03 0.37 -4.94
C LYS A 189 4.76 -0.96 -5.03
N PHE A 190 4.40 -1.88 -4.14
CA PHE A 190 4.85 -3.26 -4.20
C PHE A 190 3.70 -4.14 -4.72
N LEU A 191 3.87 -4.64 -5.95
CA LEU A 191 2.87 -5.38 -6.70
C LEU A 191 3.09 -6.88 -6.51
N THR A 192 2.30 -7.49 -5.62
CA THR A 192 2.53 -8.88 -5.17
C THR A 192 1.88 -9.94 -6.05
N ASP A 193 0.94 -9.54 -6.91
CA ASP A 193 0.20 -10.46 -7.81
C ASP A 193 -0.33 -9.70 -9.03
N PHE A 194 -0.89 -10.43 -10.00
CA PHE A 194 -1.52 -9.88 -11.19
C PHE A 194 -3.03 -9.69 -11.01
N GLY A 195 -3.57 -8.59 -11.55
CA GLY A 195 -5.02 -8.39 -11.65
C GLY A 195 -5.66 -7.62 -10.48
N GLY A 196 -6.96 -7.33 -10.62
CA GLY A 196 -7.76 -6.67 -9.58
C GLY A 196 -7.15 -5.36 -9.05
N HIS A 197 -7.02 -5.27 -7.73
CA HIS A 197 -6.47 -4.11 -7.02
C HIS A 197 -5.01 -3.79 -7.40
N GLN A 198 -4.22 -4.78 -7.82
CA GLN A 198 -2.82 -4.59 -8.20
C GLN A 198 -2.69 -3.77 -9.49
N ASN A 199 -3.63 -3.95 -10.44
CA ASN A 199 -3.67 -3.11 -11.64
C ASN A 199 -4.01 -1.65 -11.32
N ALA A 200 -4.88 -1.42 -10.33
CA ALA A 200 -5.19 -0.07 -9.89
C ALA A 200 -3.94 0.59 -9.31
N GLN A 201 -3.22 -0.10 -8.41
CA GLN A 201 -1.95 0.36 -7.83
C GLN A 201 -0.85 0.61 -8.88
N PHE A 202 -0.75 -0.24 -9.90
CA PHE A 202 0.16 -0.02 -11.02
C PHE A 202 -0.19 1.26 -11.78
N ASN A 203 -1.44 1.40 -12.22
CA ASN A 203 -1.90 2.59 -12.96
C ASN A 203 -1.73 3.87 -12.14
N ASP A 204 -1.91 3.74 -10.84
CA ASP A 204 -1.72 4.75 -9.83
C ASP A 204 -0.28 5.31 -9.82
N ALA A 205 0.73 4.47 -9.91
CA ALA A 205 2.12 4.93 -9.98
C ALA A 205 2.47 5.49 -11.35
N ILE A 206 1.94 4.88 -12.41
CA ILE A 206 2.12 5.35 -13.79
C ILE A 206 1.52 6.75 -13.97
N SER A 207 0.33 7.03 -13.43
CA SER A 207 -0.30 8.34 -13.58
C SER A 207 0.58 9.46 -13.02
N THR A 208 1.29 9.22 -11.91
CA THR A 208 2.28 10.13 -11.33
C THR A 208 3.48 10.35 -12.26
N ALA A 209 4.00 9.30 -12.90
CA ALA A 209 5.09 9.40 -13.88
C ALA A 209 4.69 10.17 -15.15
N GLU A 210 3.42 10.07 -15.56
CA GLU A 210 2.86 10.70 -16.76
C GLU A 210 2.46 12.17 -16.58
N VAL A 211 2.33 12.67 -15.34
CA VAL A 211 1.88 14.05 -15.08
C VAL A 211 2.70 15.06 -15.90
N LYS A 212 2.02 15.97 -16.60
CA LYS A 212 2.64 17.01 -17.42
C LYS A 212 2.70 18.33 -16.68
N GLY A 213 3.61 19.22 -17.10
CA GLY A 213 3.73 20.57 -16.55
C GLY A 213 4.36 20.66 -15.15
N VAL A 214 4.95 19.57 -14.66
CA VAL A 214 5.60 19.52 -13.35
C VAL A 214 7.09 19.79 -13.49
N LYS A 215 7.61 20.71 -12.69
CA LYS A 215 9.04 21.08 -12.63
C LYS A 215 9.85 20.10 -11.75
N ALA A 216 9.72 18.81 -12.04
CA ALA A 216 10.44 17.76 -11.33
C ALA A 216 10.66 16.54 -12.23
N VAL A 217 11.69 15.75 -11.91
CA VAL A 217 11.85 14.41 -12.45
C VAL A 217 10.78 13.52 -11.81
N LYS A 218 9.95 12.89 -12.65
CA LYS A 218 8.87 12.03 -12.19
C LYS A 218 9.32 10.59 -12.28
N ILE A 219 9.11 9.83 -11.21
CA ILE A 219 9.49 8.43 -11.13
C ILE A 219 8.33 7.58 -10.63
N ALA A 220 8.27 6.32 -11.10
CA ALA A 220 7.43 5.29 -10.50
C ALA A 220 8.34 4.24 -9.88
N ILE A 221 8.22 4.08 -8.57
CA ILE A 221 9.01 3.14 -7.78
C ILE A 221 8.15 1.88 -7.62
N LEU A 222 8.37 0.91 -8.50
CA LEU A 222 7.53 -0.26 -8.59
C LEU A 222 8.35 -1.51 -8.25
N ASP A 223 7.81 -2.37 -7.40
CA ASP A 223 8.46 -3.62 -7.03
C ASP A 223 7.53 -4.82 -7.23
N GLY A 224 8.09 -6.02 -7.32
CA GLY A 224 7.34 -7.28 -7.34
C GLY A 224 7.14 -7.88 -8.73
N VAL A 225 5.96 -8.43 -9.00
CA VAL A 225 5.72 -9.38 -10.12
C VAL A 225 5.83 -8.74 -11.51
N LEU A 226 5.81 -7.40 -11.60
CA LEU A 226 5.88 -6.68 -12.88
C LEU A 226 7.20 -6.93 -13.65
N TYR A 227 8.28 -7.31 -12.95
CA TYR A 227 9.59 -7.55 -13.54
C TYR A 227 9.80 -8.99 -14.01
N ILE A 228 8.86 -9.89 -13.71
CA ILE A 228 8.93 -11.28 -14.18
C ILE A 228 8.74 -11.27 -15.70
N LYS A 229 9.78 -11.73 -16.41
CA LYS A 229 9.78 -11.80 -17.87
C LYS A 229 8.66 -12.73 -18.34
N GLY A 230 7.77 -12.20 -19.18
CA GLY A 230 6.68 -13.02 -19.71
C GLY A 230 5.63 -12.22 -20.48
N ASN A 231 4.52 -12.88 -20.75
CA ASN A 231 3.43 -12.33 -21.55
C ASN A 231 2.40 -11.52 -20.73
N ASN A 232 2.69 -11.27 -19.44
CA ASN A 232 1.77 -10.59 -18.53
C ASN A 232 1.63 -9.10 -18.86
N LYS A 233 0.49 -8.52 -18.47
CA LYS A 233 0.12 -7.14 -18.83
C LYS A 233 1.13 -6.11 -18.31
N MET A 234 1.52 -6.21 -17.03
CA MET A 234 2.41 -5.23 -16.39
C MET A 234 3.80 -5.22 -17.02
N TYR A 235 4.40 -6.39 -17.24
CA TYR A 235 5.70 -6.52 -17.91
C TYR A 235 5.65 -5.93 -19.33
N LYS A 236 4.61 -6.23 -20.10
CA LYS A 236 4.42 -5.61 -21.42
C LYS A 236 4.25 -4.09 -21.35
N SER A 237 3.49 -3.60 -20.36
CA SER A 237 3.27 -2.17 -20.18
C SER A 237 4.59 -1.44 -19.94
N ILE A 238 5.41 -1.90 -18.99
CA ILE A 238 6.70 -1.23 -18.69
C ILE A 238 7.73 -1.40 -19.81
N THR A 239 7.70 -2.50 -20.56
CA THR A 239 8.67 -2.75 -21.65
C THR A 239 8.28 -2.18 -23.00
N LYS A 240 7.00 -1.81 -23.20
CA LYS A 240 6.49 -1.29 -24.48
C LYS A 240 5.91 0.11 -24.35
N ALA A 241 4.82 0.26 -23.61
CA ALA A 241 4.07 1.51 -23.52
C ALA A 241 4.82 2.58 -22.71
N TYR A 242 5.43 2.17 -21.59
CA TYR A 242 6.13 3.05 -20.66
C TYR A 242 7.64 2.87 -20.69
N LYS A 243 8.17 2.33 -21.80
CA LYS A 243 9.57 1.94 -21.94
C LYS A 243 10.56 3.09 -21.75
N ASP A 244 10.13 4.34 -21.93
CA ASP A 244 10.99 5.52 -21.84
C ASP A 244 10.84 6.28 -20.52
N TYR A 245 9.89 5.86 -19.66
CA TYR A 245 9.65 6.47 -18.35
C TYR A 245 10.66 6.00 -17.31
N ASN A 246 10.84 6.81 -16.26
CA ASN A 246 11.66 6.45 -15.11
C ASN A 246 10.87 5.52 -14.17
N ILE A 247 10.76 4.25 -14.57
CA ILE A 247 10.15 3.18 -13.78
C ILE A 247 11.27 2.30 -13.26
N MET A 248 11.31 2.04 -11.96
CA MET A 248 12.41 1.28 -11.36
C MET A 248 12.03 0.65 -10.02
N SER A 249 12.78 -0.37 -9.62
CA SER A 249 12.71 -0.95 -8.29
C SER A 249 13.26 0.03 -7.25
N ALA A 250 12.73 -0.02 -6.02
CA ALA A 250 13.32 0.70 -4.89
C ALA A 250 14.82 0.36 -4.70
N LEU A 251 15.22 -0.86 -5.08
CA LEU A 251 16.60 -1.35 -4.92
C LEU A 251 17.62 -0.66 -5.83
N VAL A 252 17.20 0.00 -6.91
CA VAL A 252 18.09 0.77 -7.79
C VAL A 252 17.88 2.28 -7.68
N LEU A 253 16.99 2.69 -6.76
CA LEU A 253 16.62 4.09 -6.58
C LEU A 253 17.80 4.94 -6.11
N ARG A 254 18.68 4.38 -5.29
CA ARG A 254 19.87 5.10 -4.82
C ARG A 254 20.74 5.48 -6.01
N GLU A 255 21.13 4.52 -6.82
CA GLU A 255 21.96 4.73 -8.01
C GLU A 255 21.32 5.74 -8.96
N PHE A 256 20.00 5.68 -9.14
CA PHE A 256 19.25 6.66 -9.92
C PHE A 256 19.45 8.09 -9.39
N LEU A 257 19.20 8.31 -8.10
CA LEU A 257 19.24 9.65 -7.51
C LEU A 257 20.63 10.29 -7.60
N TYR A 258 21.69 9.51 -7.38
CA TYR A 258 23.05 10.01 -7.42
C TYR A 258 23.58 10.23 -8.86
N GLN A 259 22.91 9.69 -9.89
CA GLN A 259 23.27 9.87 -11.30
C GLN A 259 22.49 10.98 -12.01
N LEU A 260 21.59 11.67 -11.31
CA LEU A 260 20.72 12.71 -11.89
C LEU A 260 21.46 13.93 -12.44
#